data_AF-A0A973E9Z9-F1
#
_entry.id   AF-A0A973E9Z9-F1
#
_cell.length_a   1.000
_cell.length_b   1.000
_cell.length_c   1.000
_cell.angle_alpha   90.00
_cell.angle_beta   90.00
_cell.angle_gamma   90.00
#
_symmetry.space_group_name_H-M   'P 1'
#
loop_
_entity.id
_entity.type
_entity.pdbx_description
1 polymer ?
#
loop_
_entity_poly.entity_id
_entity_poly.type
_entity_poly.pdbx_seq_one_letter_code
_entity_poly.pdbx_strand_id
1 'polypeptide(L)' 'ALRWWLVGSVVVGSAIGLYYYLRVMVTLFLHEPGMQRRDATHDWAERAGGMVVLGVATLVILLGLYPTPMINWVNWVAG' A
#
# COMPACT_ATOMS: atom_id res chain seq x y z
N ALA A 1 17.30 12.10 24.26
CA ALA A 1 18.00 12.74 23.13
C ALA A 1 18.07 11.86 21.88
N LEU A 2 18.49 10.58 21.97
CA LEU A 2 18.69 9.70 20.79
C LEU A 2 17.42 9.38 19.97
N ARG A 3 16.25 9.30 20.61
CA ARG A 3 14.98 8.93 19.94
C ARG A 3 14.53 9.92 18.86
N TRP A 4 14.85 11.21 19.02
CA TRP A 4 14.49 12.24 18.05
C TRP A 4 15.23 12.08 16.71
N TRP A 5 16.46 11.56 16.73
CA TRP A 5 17.20 11.23 15.51
C TRP A 5 16.55 10.05 14.76
N LEU A 6 16.07 9.03 15.47
CA LEU A 6 15.34 7.92 14.86
C LEU A 6 14.05 8.41 14.20
N VAL A 7 13.27 9.23 14.90
CA VAL A 7 12.05 9.84 14.33
C VAL A 7 12.41 10.69 13.10
N GLY A 8 13.47 11.49 13.17
CA GLY A 8 13.97 12.27 12.03
C GLY A 8 14.28 11.40 10.81
N SER A 9 15.00 10.28 11.00
CA SER A 9 15.29 9.35 9.91
C SER A 9 14.05 8.68 9.32
N VAL A 10 13.04 8.37 10.15
CA VAL A 10 11.77 7.80 9.70
C VAL A 10 10.99 8.80 8.86
N VAL A 11 10.95 10.08 9.26
CA VAL A 11 10.28 11.12 8.48
C VAL A 11 10.98 11.33 7.13
N VAL A 12 12.31 11.42 7.11
CA VAL A 12 13.09 11.56 5.87
C VAL A 12 12.88 10.34 4.96
N GLY A 13 12.97 9.13 5.50
CA GLY A 13 12.72 7.89 4.75
C GLY A 13 11.29 7.83 4.19
N SER A 14 10.30 8.26 4.97
CA SER A 14 8.90 8.33 4.54
C SER A 14 8.70 9.35 3.42
N ALA A 15 9.36 10.51 3.48
CA ALA A 15 9.29 11.52 2.42
C ALA A 15 9.89 11.02 1.10
N ILE A 16 11.04 10.34 1.17
CA ILE A 16 11.66 9.71 -0.01
C ILE A 16 10.76 8.60 -0.56
N GLY A 17 10.22 7.74 0.30
CA GLY A 17 9.29 6.68 -0.08
C GLY A 17 8.04 7.25 -0.76
N LEU A 18 7.46 8.31 -0.18
CA LEU A 18 6.29 8.98 -0.73
C LEU A 18 6.55 9.52 -2.13
N TYR A 19 7.72 10.11 -2.41
CA TYR A 19 8.08 10.57 -3.75
C TYR A 19 8.01 9.42 -4.77
N TYR A 20 8.56 8.25 -4.45
CA TYR A 20 8.52 7.10 -5.37
C TYR A 20 7.14 6.48 -5.49
N TYR A 21 6.37 6.37 -4.40
CA TYR A 21 4.99 5.90 -4.44
C TYR A 21 4.12 6.80 -5.33
N LEU A 22 4.24 8.11 -5.16
CA LEU A 22 3.52 9.08 -5.99
C LEU A 22 3.96 8.99 -7.44
N ARG A 23 5.26 8.87 -7.72
CA ARG A 23 5.76 8.69 -9.09
C ARG A 23 5.11 7.49 -9.75
N VAL A 24 5.06 6.34 -9.07
CA VAL A 24 4.41 5.12 -9.58
C VAL A 24 2.92 5.36 -9.84
N MET A 25 2.20 5.97 -8.89
CA MET A 25 0.78 6.30 -9.06
C MET A 25 0.54 7.23 -10.25
N VAL A 26 1.36 8.27 -10.42
CA VAL A 26 1.26 9.19 -11.55
C VAL A 26 1.47 8.43 -12.86
N THR A 27 2.51 7.61 -12.98
CA THR A 27 2.75 6.83 -14.22
C THR A 27 1.67 5.79 -14.50
N LEU A 28 0.99 5.29 -13.45
CA LEU A 28 -0.13 4.37 -13.59
C LEU A 28 -1.35 5.04 -14.24
N PHE A 29 -1.67 6.27 -13.82
CA PHE A 29 -2.84 7.01 -14.30
C PHE A 29 -2.56 7.90 -15.52
N LEU A 30 -1.36 8.46 -15.64
CA LEU A 30 -0.88 9.26 -16.76
C LEU A 30 0.17 8.45 -17.51
N HIS A 31 -0.28 7.70 -18.52
CA HIS A 31 0.61 6.93 -19.39
C HIS A 31 1.45 7.87 -20.26
N GLU A 32 2.78 7.76 -20.21
CA GLU A 32 3.64 8.40 -21.19
C GLU A 32 3.41 7.84 -22.62
N PRO A 33 3.34 8.69 -23.64
CA PRO A 33 3.21 8.23 -25.03
C PRO A 33 4.45 7.41 -25.43
N GLY A 34 4.27 6.10 -25.64
CA GLY A 34 5.33 5.14 -25.94
C GLY A 34 5.42 3.97 -24.96
N MET A 35 4.71 4.01 -23.83
CA MET A 35 4.59 2.87 -22.94
C MET A 35 3.69 1.79 -23.53
N GLN A 36 4.18 0.54 -23.52
CA GLN A 36 3.43 -0.61 -24.01
C GLN A 36 2.24 -0.85 -23.07
N ARG A 37 1.01 -0.66 -23.58
CA ARG A 37 -0.23 -0.98 -22.87
C ARG A 37 -0.25 -2.46 -22.49
N ARG A 38 0.11 -2.78 -21.26
CA ARG A 38 -0.18 -4.07 -20.64
C ARG A 38 -1.49 -3.92 -19.86
N ASP A 39 -2.56 -3.76 -20.62
CA ASP A 39 -3.89 -3.74 -20.04
C ASP A 39 -4.19 -5.13 -19.47
N ALA A 40 -4.83 -5.16 -18.31
CA ALA A 40 -5.27 -6.41 -17.73
C ALA A 40 -6.30 -7.07 -18.67
N THR A 41 -6.21 -8.39 -18.86
CA THR A 41 -7.21 -9.14 -19.63
C THR A 41 -8.60 -8.92 -19.03
N HIS A 42 -9.66 -8.96 -19.83
CA HIS A 42 -11.03 -8.67 -19.35
C HIS A 42 -11.42 -9.48 -18.09
N ASP A 43 -10.93 -10.72 -17.96
CA ASP A 43 -11.24 -11.59 -16.81
C ASP A 43 -10.20 -11.52 -15.67
N TRP A 44 -9.38 -10.46 -15.60
CA TRP A 44 -8.27 -10.39 -14.64
C TRP A 44 -8.72 -10.48 -13.18
N ALA A 45 -9.90 -9.92 -12.86
CA ALA A 45 -10.46 -9.89 -11.53
C ALA A 45 -10.92 -11.29 -11.07
N GLU A 46 -11.36 -12.14 -12.01
CA GLU A 46 -11.83 -13.51 -11.76
C GLU A 46 -10.67 -14.51 -11.66
N ARG A 47 -9.48 -14.13 -12.14
CA ARG A 47 -8.27 -14.92 -11.91
C ARG A 47 -7.88 -14.86 -10.45
N ALA A 48 -7.26 -15.94 -9.95
CA ALA A 48 -6.78 -16.03 -8.57
C ALA A 48 -5.96 -14.79 -8.13
N GLY A 49 -5.14 -14.24 -9.02
CA GLY A 49 -4.39 -13.01 -8.75
C GLY A 49 -5.27 -11.77 -8.52
N GLY A 50 -6.29 -11.56 -9.35
CA GLY A 50 -7.21 -10.42 -9.21
C GLY A 50 -8.07 -10.51 -7.95
N MET A 51 -8.62 -11.70 -7.65
CA MET A 51 -9.41 -11.93 -6.44
C MET A 51 -8.59 -11.67 -5.17
N VAL A 52 -7.33 -12.12 -5.13
CA VAL A 52 -6.44 -11.86 -3.98
C VAL A 52 -6.17 -10.36 -3.83
N VAL A 53 -5.87 -9.65 -4.93
CA VAL A 53 -5.64 -8.19 -4.89
C VAL A 53 -6.86 -7.45 -4.35
N LEU A 54 -8.06 -7.78 -4.82
CA LEU A 54 -9.31 -7.17 -4.36
C LEU A 54 -9.59 -7.48 -2.88
N GLY A 55 -9.37 -8.73 -2.46
CA GLY A 55 -9.51 -9.15 -1.07
C GLY A 55 -8.56 -8.38 -0.15
N VAL A 56 -7.28 -8.27 -0.52
CA VAL A 56 -6.28 -7.52 0.25
C VAL A 56 -6.58 -6.02 0.26
N ALA A 57 -6.97 -5.43 -0.87
CA ALA A 57 -7.35 -4.02 -0.93
C ALA A 57 -8.53 -3.71 0.00
N THR A 58 -9.55 -4.57 0.00
CA THR A 58 -10.72 -4.46 0.89
C THR A 58 -10.30 -4.56 2.35
N LEU A 59 -9.45 -5.54 2.68
CA LEU A 59 -8.95 -5.73 4.03
C LEU A 59 -8.14 -4.53 4.53
N VAL A 60 -7.26 -3.96 3.69
CA VAL A 60 -6.48 -2.76 4.00
C VAL A 60 -7.40 -1.57 4.29
N ILE A 61 -8.46 -1.38 3.49
CA ILE A 61 -9.44 -0.31 3.72
C ILE A 61 -10.18 -0.52 5.04
N LEU A 62 -10.69 -1.73 5.29
CA LEU A 62 -11.44 -2.05 6.51
C LEU A 62 -10.60 -1.85 7.77
N LEU A 63 -9.37 -2.34 7.78
CA LEU A 63 -8.45 -2.20 8.91
C LEU A 63 -7.92 -0.77 9.05
N GLY A 64 -7.83 -0.01 7.95
CA GLY A 64 -7.50 1.41 7.98
C GLY A 64 -8.59 2.26 8.65
N LEU A 65 -9.87 1.93 8.41
CA LEU A 65 -11.00 2.62 9.02
C LEU A 65 -11.29 2.14 10.45
N TYR A 66 -11.15 0.83 10.70
CA TYR A 66 -11.40 0.21 12.00
C TYR A 66 -10.18 -0.61 12.47
N PRO A 67 -9.18 0.04 13.10
CA PRO A 67 -7.93 -0.63 13.50
C PRO A 67 -8.05 -1.46 14.78
N THR A 68 -9.10 -1.24 15.58
CA THR A 68 -9.36 -1.90 16.87
C THR A 68 -9.19 -3.44 16.85
N PRO A 69 -9.75 -4.21 15.88
CA PRO A 69 -9.59 -5.66 15.83
C PRO A 69 -8.13 -6.08 15.67
N MET A 70 -7.35 -5.37 14.85
CA MET A 70 -5.94 -5.68 14.66
C MET A 70 -5.11 -5.36 15.91
N ILE A 71 -5.38 -4.22 16.56
CA ILE A 71 -4.71 -3.83 17.81
C ILE A 71 -5.01 -4.85 18.93
N ASN A 72 -6.27 -5.26 19.08
CA ASN A 72 -6.67 -6.25 20.08
C ASN A 72 -6.02 -7.61 19.82
N TRP A 73 -5.92 -8.03 18.56
CA TRP A 73 -5.25 -9.27 18.20
C TRP A 73 -3.75 -9.22 18.54
N VAL A 74 -3.05 -8.14 18.19
CA VAL A 74 -1.63 -7.97 18.53
C VAL A 74 -1.43 -7.95 20.05
N ASN A 75 -2.27 -7.24 20.80
CA ASN A 75 -2.20 -7.20 22.25
C ASN A 75 -2.43 -8.58 22.89
N TRP A 76 -3.32 -9.40 22.31
CA TRP A 76 -3.53 -10.77 22.76
C TRP A 76 -2.34 -11.67 22.47
N VAL A 77 -1.70 -11.53 21.30
CA VAL A 77 -0.50 -12.32 20.94
C VAL A 77 0.73 -11.89 21.77
N ALA A 78 0.84 -10.61 22.10
CA ALA A 78 2.00 -10.04 22.79
C ALA A 78 1.91 -10.15 24.33
N GLY A 79 0.76 -10.52 24.89
CA GLY A 79 0.56 -10.80 26.31
C GLY A 79 0.78 -12.27 26.63
#